data_AF-A0A314ZBI6-F1
#
_entry.id   AF-A0A314ZBI6-F1
#
_cell.length_a   1.000
_cell.length_b   1.000
_cell.length_c   1.000
_cell.angle_alpha   90.00
_cell.angle_beta   90.00
_cell.angle_gamma   90.00
#
_symmetry.space_group_name_H-M   'P 1'
#
loop_
_entity.id
_entity.type
_entity.pdbx_description
1 polymer ?
#
loop_
_entity_poly.entity_id
_entity_poly.type
_entity_poly.pdbx_seq_one_letter_code
_entity_poly.pdbx_strand_id
1 'polypeptide(L)'
;MDRCFLELQVEGEEAYQTFQRVIENANVIMATYEDPLLGDVMVYPEKGTVAFSAGLHGWAFTLTNFAKMYATKFGVDESKMMERLWGENYFDQLPRNGPARILVLLPASVVLFSSVMNPSSRLSTPA
;
A
#
# COMPACT_ATOMS: atom_id res chain seq x y z
N MET A 1 8.30 7.95 6.99
CA MET A 1 8.57 6.51 6.91
C MET A 1 9.77 6.10 7.73
N ASP A 2 10.92 6.76 7.57
CA ASP A 2 12.17 6.38 8.24
C ASP A 2 12.04 6.21 9.77
N ARG A 3 11.31 7.09 10.46
CA ARG A 3 11.07 6.97 11.91
C ARG A 3 10.17 5.81 12.33
N CYS A 4 9.08 5.55 11.61
CA CYS A 4 8.23 4.37 11.87
C CYS A 4 9.05 3.08 11.77
N PHE A 5 9.98 3.02 10.81
CA PHE A 5 10.68 1.79 10.47
C PHE A 5 11.96 1.54 11.27
N LEU A 6 12.66 2.59 11.70
CA LEU A 6 13.93 2.45 12.42
C LEU A 6 13.78 2.57 13.95
N GLU A 7 12.86 3.41 14.43
CA GLU A 7 12.76 3.72 15.86
C GLU A 7 11.63 2.95 16.56
N LEU A 8 10.53 2.64 15.86
CA LEU A 8 9.30 2.16 16.50
C LEU A 8 8.97 0.67 16.25
N GLN A 9 9.66 -0.04 15.34
CA GLN A 9 9.31 -1.43 14.94
C GLN A 9 7.80 -1.65 14.78
N VAL A 10 7.10 -0.67 14.20
CA VAL A 10 5.64 -0.71 14.12
C VAL A 10 5.19 -1.87 13.23
N GLU A 11 4.17 -2.58 13.68
CA GLU A 11 3.54 -3.64 12.91
C GLU A 11 2.89 -3.06 11.64
N GLY A 12 2.80 -3.86 10.57
CA GLY A 12 2.32 -3.38 9.27
C GLY A 12 0.90 -2.80 9.30
N GLU A 13 0.07 -3.25 10.24
CA GLU A 13 -1.28 -2.72 10.46
C GLU A 13 -1.28 -1.32 11.06
N GLU A 14 -0.47 -1.07 12.10
CA GLU A 14 -0.35 0.25 12.71
C GLU A 14 0.26 1.27 11.72
N ALA A 15 1.23 0.82 10.90
CA ALA A 15 1.77 1.62 9.81
C ALA A 15 0.69 1.98 8.79
N TYR A 16 -0.13 1.02 8.34
CA TYR A 16 -1.23 1.25 7.42
C TYR A 16 -2.25 2.25 7.99
N GLN A 17 -2.73 2.04 9.21
CA GLN A 17 -3.68 2.96 9.86
C GLN A 17 -3.12 4.38 9.98
N THR A 18 -1.81 4.50 10.24
CA THR A 18 -1.13 5.80 10.28
C THR A 18 -1.11 6.46 8.90
N PHE A 19 -0.76 5.72 7.85
CA PHE A 19 -0.75 6.26 6.49
C PHE A 19 -2.15 6.64 6.02
N GLN A 20 -3.14 5.80 6.28
CA GLN A 20 -4.54 6.09 5.96
C GLN A 20 -5.00 7.39 6.65
N ARG A 21 -4.72 7.55 7.95
CA ARG A 21 -5.07 8.77 8.68
C ARG A 21 -4.39 10.02 8.11
N VAL A 22 -3.13 9.91 7.66
CA VAL A 22 -2.42 11.03 7.03
C VAL A 22 -3.08 11.43 5.71
N ILE A 23 -3.46 10.45 4.89
CA ILE A 23 -4.16 10.69 3.62
C ILE A 23 -5.53 11.32 3.84
N GLU A 24 -6.30 10.81 4.80
CA GLU A 24 -7.61 11.35 5.19
C GLU A 24 -7.49 12.81 5.67
N ASN A 25 -6.52 13.10 6.54
CA ASN A 25 -6.28 14.47 7.01
C ASN A 25 -5.89 15.42 5.87
N ALA A 26 -5.09 14.96 4.90
CA ALA A 26 -4.76 15.75 3.73
C ALA A 26 -6.01 16.06 2.89
N ASN A 27 -6.86 15.06 2.67
CA ASN A 27 -8.13 15.24 1.95
C ASN A 27 -9.07 16.21 2.66
N VAL A 28 -9.17 16.16 3.99
CA VAL A 28 -9.96 17.12 4.78
C VAL A 28 -9.48 18.56 4.53
N ILE A 29 -8.17 18.80 4.48
CA ILE A 29 -7.62 20.13 4.21
C ILE A 29 -7.91 20.55 2.76
N MET A 30 -7.67 19.67 1.78
CA MET A 30 -7.92 19.96 0.37
C MET A 30 -9.39 20.23 0.07
N ALA A 31 -10.31 19.54 0.75
CA ALA A 31 -11.74 19.79 0.63
C ALA A 31 -12.16 21.21 1.04
N THR A 32 -11.39 21.90 1.88
CA THR A 32 -11.66 23.31 2.22
C THR A 32 -11.36 24.29 1.08
N TYR A 33 -10.65 23.84 0.05
CA TYR A 33 -10.26 24.61 -1.13
C TYR A 33 -10.93 24.07 -2.41
N GLU A 34 -12.05 23.36 -2.28
CA GLU A 34 -12.79 22.85 -3.43
C GLU A 34 -13.28 24.01 -4.31
N ASP A 35 -12.84 24.03 -5.58
CA ASP A 35 -13.26 24.99 -6.59
C ASP A 35 -13.68 24.24 -7.87
N PRO A 36 -14.85 24.53 -8.45
CA PRO A 36 -15.32 23.90 -9.69
C PRO A 36 -14.34 23.99 -10.87
N LEU A 37 -13.45 24.98 -10.91
CA LEU A 37 -12.41 25.08 -11.95
C LEU A 37 -11.24 24.10 -11.74
N LEU A 38 -10.98 23.67 -10.50
CA LEU A 38 -9.85 22.78 -10.17
C LEU A 38 -10.19 21.30 -10.34
N GLY A 39 -11.48 20.94 -10.35
CA GLY A 39 -11.92 19.56 -10.43
C GLY A 39 -11.66 18.77 -9.14
N ASP A 40 -11.49 17.45 -9.24
CA ASP A 40 -11.20 16.58 -8.09
C ASP A 40 -9.74 16.78 -7.63
N VAL A 41 -9.58 17.52 -6.53
CA VAL A 41 -8.28 17.82 -5.90
C VAL A 41 -7.88 16.81 -4.82
N MET A 42 -8.73 15.82 -4.52
CA MET A 42 -8.44 14.84 -3.49
C MET A 42 -7.44 13.79 -3.96
N VAL A 43 -6.77 13.16 -2.99
CA VAL A 43 -5.77 12.12 -3.25
C VAL A 43 -6.24 10.75 -2.78
N TYR A 44 -5.96 9.75 -3.62
CA TYR A 44 -6.40 8.37 -3.52
C TYR A 44 -5.23 7.43 -3.88
N PRO A 45 -4.70 6.65 -2.92
CA PRO A 45 -3.63 5.69 -3.21
C PRO A 45 -4.02 4.67 -4.27
N GLU A 46 -5.26 4.17 -4.24
CA GLU A 46 -5.82 3.21 -5.20
C GLU A 46 -5.96 3.78 -6.61
N LYS A 47 -5.97 5.10 -6.78
CA LYS A 47 -5.91 5.77 -8.09
C LYS A 47 -4.48 6.17 -8.49
N GLY A 48 -3.49 5.82 -7.67
CA GLY A 48 -2.07 6.11 -7.94
C GLY A 48 -1.67 7.58 -7.72
N THR A 49 -2.49 8.40 -7.06
CA THR A 49 -2.16 9.81 -6.80
C THR A 49 -1.33 10.01 -5.53
N VAL A 50 -1.00 8.93 -4.82
CA VAL A 50 -0.19 8.96 -3.59
C VAL A 50 1.08 8.13 -3.78
N ALA A 51 2.21 8.72 -3.42
CA ALA A 51 3.51 8.07 -3.37
C ALA A 51 3.99 7.93 -1.91
N PHE A 52 4.63 6.81 -1.64
CA PHE A 52 5.19 6.43 -0.35
C PHE A 52 6.71 6.46 -0.44
N SER A 53 7.38 7.22 0.41
CA SER A 53 8.85 7.36 0.34
C SER A 53 9.51 7.39 1.70
N ALA A 54 10.72 6.84 1.75
CA ALA A 54 11.62 6.86 2.88
C ALA A 54 12.91 7.59 2.46
N GLY A 55 12.97 8.88 2.80
CA GLY A 55 14.00 9.79 2.30
C GLY A 55 15.40 9.45 2.81
N LEU A 56 15.52 8.90 4.02
CA LEU A 56 16.82 8.50 4.58
C LEU A 56 17.41 7.28 3.85
N HIS A 57 16.55 6.38 3.38
CA HIS A 57 16.96 5.16 2.69
C HIS A 57 16.87 5.24 1.17
N GLY A 58 16.45 6.39 0.62
CA GLY A 58 16.47 6.66 -0.82
C GLY A 58 15.53 5.78 -1.64
N TRP A 59 14.44 5.26 -1.06
CA TRP A 59 13.42 4.52 -1.80
C TRP A 59 12.07 5.23 -1.79
N ALA A 60 11.32 5.05 -2.88
CA ALA A 60 9.95 5.50 -3.01
C ALA A 60 9.18 4.52 -3.90
N PHE A 61 7.88 4.43 -3.68
CA PHE A 61 6.99 3.64 -4.52
C PHE A 61 5.59 4.24 -4.57
N THR A 62 4.86 3.93 -5.63
CA THR A 62 3.40 4.06 -5.69
C THR A 62 2.78 2.67 -5.70
N LEU A 63 1.46 2.56 -5.45
CA LEU A 63 0.78 1.28 -5.59
C LEU A 63 0.84 0.73 -7.02
N THR A 64 0.97 1.60 -8.03
CA THR A 64 1.07 1.24 -9.45
C THR A 64 2.26 0.33 -9.73
N ASN A 65 3.39 0.57 -9.08
CA ASN A 65 4.59 -0.27 -9.25
C ASN A 65 4.30 -1.72 -8.80
N PHE A 66 3.57 -1.88 -7.70
CA PHE A 66 3.18 -3.19 -7.17
C PHE A 66 2.04 -3.81 -7.95
N ALA A 67 1.06 -3.02 -8.40
CA ALA A 67 -0.04 -3.49 -9.21
C ALA A 67 0.46 -4.16 -10.49
N LYS A 68 1.42 -3.55 -11.20
CA LYS A 68 2.05 -4.14 -12.41
C LYS A 68 2.69 -5.50 -12.13
N MET A 69 3.45 -5.57 -11.04
CA MET A 69 4.17 -6.78 -10.65
C MET A 69 3.20 -7.91 -10.28
N TYR A 70 2.18 -7.61 -9.46
CA TYR A 70 1.19 -8.60 -9.04
C TYR A 70 0.19 -8.96 -10.14
N ALA A 71 -0.20 -8.01 -10.99
CA ALA A 71 -1.04 -8.24 -12.17
C ALA A 71 -0.43 -9.32 -13.07
N THR A 72 0.87 -9.17 -13.37
CA THR A 72 1.62 -10.14 -14.18
C THR A 72 1.72 -11.50 -13.48
N LYS A 73 1.96 -11.51 -12.17
CA LYS A 73 2.11 -12.74 -11.39
C LYS A 73 0.82 -13.55 -11.25
N PHE A 74 -0.32 -12.88 -11.08
CA PHE A 74 -1.61 -13.51 -10.84
C PHE A 74 -2.50 -13.58 -12.09
N GLY A 75 -2.07 -13.00 -13.22
CA GLY A 75 -2.86 -12.95 -14.45
C GLY A 75 -4.14 -12.11 -14.30
N VAL A 76 -4.08 -11.05 -13.49
CA VAL A 76 -5.20 -10.15 -13.23
C VAL A 76 -4.89 -8.78 -13.84
N ASP A 77 -5.91 -8.05 -14.27
CA ASP A 77 -5.76 -6.69 -14.78
C ASP A 77 -5.13 -5.73 -13.75
N GLU A 78 -4.24 -4.84 -14.20
CA GLU A 78 -3.53 -3.88 -13.35
C GLU A 78 -4.49 -2.94 -12.61
N SER A 79 -5.53 -2.44 -13.27
CA SER A 79 -6.52 -1.55 -12.66
C SER A 79 -7.29 -2.26 -11.54
N LYS A 80 -7.66 -3.52 -11.77
CA LYS A 80 -8.29 -4.35 -10.73
C LYS A 80 -7.35 -4.69 -9.58
N MET A 81 -6.06 -4.81 -9.86
CA MET A 81 -5.05 -5.03 -8.81
C MET A 81 -4.86 -3.78 -7.98
N MET A 82 -4.79 -2.60 -8.60
CA MET A 82 -4.67 -1.29 -7.93
C MET A 82 -5.76 -1.08 -6.88
N GLU A 83 -7.03 -1.32 -7.26
CA GLU A 83 -8.19 -1.19 -6.36
C GLU A 83 -8.11 -2.12 -5.15
N ARG A 84 -7.40 -3.23 -5.25
CA ARG A 84 -7.28 -4.26 -4.21
C ARG A 84 -6.08 -4.08 -3.29
N LEU A 85 -5.12 -3.22 -3.64
CA LEU A 85 -3.89 -3.02 -2.87
C LEU A 85 -4.04 -2.03 -1.71
N TRP A 86 -5.16 -1.31 -1.65
CA TRP A 86 -5.46 -0.33 -0.61
C TRP A 86 -6.86 -0.53 -0.04
N GLY A 87 -7.12 -0.07 1.18
CA GLY A 87 -8.41 -0.22 1.84
C GLY A 87 -8.60 -1.58 2.53
N GLU A 88 -9.84 -1.85 2.90
CA GLU A 88 -10.31 -3.08 3.56
C GLU A 88 -10.43 -4.25 2.57
N ASN A 89 -9.39 -4.44 1.75
CA ASN A 89 -9.30 -5.54 0.79
C ASN A 89 -8.44 -6.66 1.37
N TYR A 90 -8.99 -7.87 1.45
CA TYR A 90 -8.35 -9.02 2.08
C TYR A 90 -7.90 -10.03 1.03
N PHE A 91 -6.66 -10.53 1.14
CA PHE A 91 -6.17 -11.62 0.29
C PHE A 91 -6.55 -12.97 0.88
N ASP A 92 -7.37 -13.72 0.16
CA ASP A 92 -7.60 -15.14 0.47
C ASP A 92 -6.58 -15.99 -0.29
N GLN A 93 -5.57 -16.51 0.41
CA GLN A 93 -4.70 -17.55 -0.12
C GLN A 93 -5.18 -18.90 0.41
N LEU A 94 -6.16 -19.51 -0.26
CA LEU A 94 -6.42 -20.93 -0.07
C LEU A 94 -5.25 -21.74 -0.66
N PRO A 95 -4.44 -22.45 0.15
CA PRO A 95 -3.41 -23.32 -0.39
C PRO A 95 -4.09 -24.54 -0.99
N ARG A 96 -3.90 -24.77 -2.29
CA ARG A 96 -4.55 -25.87 -3.03
C ARG A 96 -4.11 -27.27 -2.57
N ASN A 97 -3.14 -27.42 -1.65
CA ASN A 97 -2.68 -28.74 -1.15
C ASN A 97 -1.78 -28.76 0.12
N GLY A 98 -1.98 -27.90 1.14
CA GLY A 98 -1.14 -27.93 2.37
C GLY A 98 -1.93 -27.65 3.66
N PRO A 99 -1.43 -28.05 4.86
CA PRO A 99 -2.13 -27.81 6.11
C PRO A 99 -2.23 -26.31 6.35
N ALA A 100 -3.46 -25.80 6.40
CA ALA A 100 -3.78 -24.40 6.60
C ALA A 100 -3.05 -23.86 7.84
N ARG A 101 -2.07 -22.99 7.63
CA ARG A 101 -1.46 -22.20 8.70
C ARG A 101 -1.54 -20.75 8.29
N ILE A 102 -2.47 -20.10 8.97
CA ILE A 102 -2.71 -18.66 9.04
C ILE A 102 -3.41 -18.09 7.80
N LEU A 103 -4.74 -18.22 7.79
CA LEU A 103 -5.63 -17.17 7.27
C LEU A 103 -5.39 -15.94 8.16
N VAL A 104 -4.35 -15.14 7.91
CA VAL A 104 -4.47 -13.75 8.30
C VAL A 104 -5.27 -13.12 7.17
N LEU A 105 -6.55 -12.84 7.44
CA LEU A 105 -7.27 -11.77 6.77
C LEU A 105 -6.52 -10.47 7.13
N LEU A 106 -5.31 -10.28 6.60
CA LEU A 106 -4.65 -8.99 6.67
C LEU A 106 -5.06 -8.20 5.44
N PRO A 107 -5.31 -6.90 5.60
CA PRO A 107 -5.48 -6.00 4.48
C PRO A 107 -4.30 -6.14 3.53
N ALA A 108 -4.57 -6.12 2.22
CA ALA A 108 -3.58 -6.18 1.16
C ALA A 108 -2.47 -5.13 1.33
N SER A 109 -2.84 -3.96 1.84
CA SER A 109 -1.92 -2.88 2.21
C SER A 109 -0.94 -3.30 3.30
N VAL A 110 -1.39 -4.02 4.34
CA VAL A 110 -0.53 -4.51 5.44
C VAL A 110 0.47 -5.55 4.95
N VAL A 111 0.04 -6.47 4.08
CA VAL A 111 0.94 -7.46 3.45
C VAL A 111 1.96 -6.77 2.56
N LEU A 112 1.53 -5.76 1.81
CA LEU A 112 2.39 -4.97 0.94
C LEU A 112 3.46 -4.25 1.75
N PHE A 113 3.07 -3.47 2.76
CA PHE A 113 4.03 -2.74 3.58
C PHE A 113 4.95 -3.71 4.33
N SER A 114 4.45 -4.82 4.86
CA SER A 114 5.30 -5.84 5.51
C SER A 114 6.36 -6.41 4.57
N SER A 115 6.00 -6.63 3.30
CA SER A 115 6.92 -7.13 2.27
C SER A 115 7.99 -6.10 1.88
N VAL A 116 7.66 -4.80 1.87
CA VAL A 116 8.62 -3.73 1.60
C VAL A 116 9.50 -3.43 2.82
N MET A 117 8.92 -3.53 4.01
CA MET A 117 9.59 -3.20 5.28
C MET A 117 10.64 -4.24 5.67
N ASN A 118 10.45 -5.52 5.38
CA ASN A 118 11.40 -6.57 5.76
C ASN A 118 12.65 -6.56 4.84
N PRO A 119 13.87 -6.33 5.37
CA PRO A 119 15.09 -6.29 4.57
C PRO A 119 15.37 -7.60 3.80
N SER A 120 14.94 -8.75 4.34
CA SER A 120 15.16 -10.06 3.74
C SER A 120 14.31 -10.31 2.48
N SER A 121 13.21 -9.59 2.29
CA SER A 121 12.33 -9.68 1.12
C SER A 121 12.67 -8.68 0.01
N ARG A 122 13.54 -7.69 0.26
CA ARG A 122 14.01 -6.70 -0.74
C ARG A 122 14.75 -7.31 -1.93
N LEU A 123 15.20 -8.56 -1.81
CA LEU A 123 15.85 -9.31 -2.90
C LEU A 123 14.89 -9.73 -4.04
N SER A 124 13.59 -9.39 -3.96
CA SER A 124 12.58 -9.82 -4.96
C SER A 124 11.93 -8.69 -5.76
N THR A 125 12.20 -7.42 -5.48
CA THR A 125 11.74 -6.30 -6.32
C THR A 125 12.87 -5.86 -7.26
N PRO A 126 12.71 -6.02 -8.59
CA PRO A 126 13.70 -5.53 -9.53
C PRO A 126 13.69 -4.00 -9.57
N ALA A 127 14.87 -3.44 -9.84
CA ALA A 127 15.12 -2.01 -10.05
C ALA A 127 14.32 -1.46 -11.24
#